data_AF-A0A4W6FHH7-F1
#
_entry.id   AF-A0A4W6FHH7-F1
#
_cell.length_a   1.000
_cell.length_b   1.000
_cell.length_c   1.000
_cell.angle_alpha   90.00
_cell.angle_beta   90.00
_cell.angle_gamma   90.00
#
_symmetry.space_group_name_H-M   'P 1'
#
loop_
_entity.id
_entity.type
_entity.pdbx_description
1 polymer ?
#
loop_
_entity_poly.entity_id
_entity_poly.type
_entity_poly.pdbx_seq_one_letter_code
_entity_poly.pdbx_strand_id
1 'polypeptide(L)'
;MSCGLWKETLVLAEDYLCLCCTSPGPAPPPPSESAAAMRRIAQDMETQHQARFHSLAQTLLRQCGPDPCSSLRKVMEELVGDGRLNWGRVVSLFTFTGVLARQLQEQRLGLDPRQGQELGQEPGNCRELAETIADYLGEEKKDWLLENDGWEGFCKFSHAAREVNHDSSMKTVLVAAAGVGLAGLTFLMVR
;
A
#
# COMPACT_ATOMS: atom_id res chain seq x y z
N MET A 1 -3.76 -24.57 -6.10
CA MET A 1 -2.60 -23.86 -6.68
C MET A 1 -2.56 -22.41 -6.16
N SER A 2 -2.67 -22.19 -4.85
CA SER A 2 -2.80 -20.86 -4.21
C SER A 2 -1.49 -20.09 -4.04
N CYS A 3 -0.33 -20.75 -4.15
CA CYS A 3 0.98 -20.16 -3.86
C CYS A 3 1.40 -19.02 -4.82
N GLY A 4 0.83 -18.95 -6.03
CA GLY A 4 1.23 -17.97 -7.05
C GLY A 4 0.89 -16.52 -6.68
N LEU A 5 -0.39 -16.26 -6.37
CA LEU A 5 -0.88 -14.90 -6.10
C LEU A 5 -0.32 -14.32 -4.80
N TRP A 6 -0.21 -15.13 -3.76
CA TRP A 6 0.44 -14.71 -2.51
C TRP A 6 1.87 -14.26 -2.76
N LYS A 7 2.65 -15.07 -3.48
CA LYS A 7 4.07 -14.77 -3.75
C LYS A 7 4.24 -13.54 -4.64
N GLU A 8 3.39 -13.39 -5.66
CA GLU A 8 3.38 -12.20 -6.51
C GLU A 8 3.01 -10.93 -5.71
N THR A 9 2.01 -11.04 -4.83
CA THR A 9 1.58 -9.93 -3.95
C THR A 9 2.68 -9.53 -2.99
N LEU A 10 3.37 -10.51 -2.39
CA LEU A 10 4.49 -10.27 -1.50
C LEU A 10 5.60 -9.49 -2.22
N VAL A 11 6.03 -9.96 -3.40
CA VAL A 11 7.08 -9.27 -4.19
C VAL A 11 6.66 -7.84 -4.51
N LEU A 12 5.40 -7.61 -4.88
CA LEU A 12 4.88 -6.29 -5.22
C LEU A 12 4.81 -5.37 -3.99
N ALA A 13 4.43 -5.90 -2.83
CA ALA A 13 4.38 -5.16 -1.56
C ALA A 13 5.78 -4.84 -1.02
N GLU A 14 6.69 -5.81 -1.00
CA GLU A 14 8.09 -5.58 -0.61
C GLU A 14 8.74 -4.52 -1.49
N ASP A 15 8.54 -4.60 -2.81
CA ASP A 15 9.04 -3.62 -3.76
C ASP A 15 8.59 -2.19 -3.42
N TYR A 16 7.29 -2.01 -3.23
CA TYR A 16 6.72 -0.70 -2.95
C TYR A 16 7.13 -0.16 -1.57
N LEU A 17 7.08 -0.99 -0.52
CA LEU A 17 7.42 -0.57 0.84
C LEU A 17 8.92 -0.26 0.99
N CYS A 18 9.80 -1.06 0.36
CA CYS A 18 11.22 -0.75 0.30
C CYS A 18 11.47 0.59 -0.40
N LEU A 19 10.78 0.86 -1.51
CA LEU A 19 10.87 2.14 -2.22
C LEU A 19 10.48 3.31 -1.32
N CYS A 20 9.38 3.20 -0.55
CA CYS A 20 8.93 4.25 0.37
C CYS A 20 9.92 4.56 1.50
N CYS A 21 10.76 3.58 1.88
CA CYS A 21 11.70 3.66 3.00
C CYS A 21 13.14 3.96 2.59
N THR A 22 13.42 4.02 1.29
CA THR A 22 14.79 4.24 0.79
C THR A 22 15.10 5.73 0.68
N SER A 23 16.30 6.11 1.13
CA SER A 23 16.87 7.46 1.03
C SER A 23 16.97 7.96 -0.43
N PRO A 24 17.13 9.27 -0.67
CA PRO A 24 17.17 9.82 -2.02
C PRO A 24 18.31 9.21 -2.84
N GLY A 25 17.96 8.35 -3.78
CA GLY A 25 18.85 7.68 -4.73
C GLY A 25 18.04 7.12 -5.89
N PRO A 26 18.69 6.72 -7.01
CA PRO A 26 17.98 6.09 -8.11
C PRO A 26 17.31 4.80 -7.62
N ALA A 27 15.99 4.73 -7.72
CA ALA A 27 15.26 3.51 -7.38
C ALA A 27 15.71 2.36 -8.30
N PRO A 28 15.84 1.13 -7.79
CA PRO A 28 16.08 -0.03 -8.62
C PRO A 28 14.94 -0.21 -9.64
N PRO A 29 15.18 -0.86 -10.79
CA PRO A 29 14.13 -1.16 -11.74
C PRO A 29 13.01 -1.97 -11.05
N PRO A 30 11.73 -1.73 -11.38
CA PRO A 30 10.64 -2.49 -10.81
C PRO A 30 10.73 -3.97 -11.24
N PRO A 31 10.42 -4.93 -10.36
CA PRO A 31 10.54 -6.35 -10.64
C PRO A 31 9.49 -6.88 -11.64
N SER A 32 8.42 -6.13 -11.86
CA SER A 32 7.33 -6.45 -12.79
C SER A 32 6.64 -5.20 -13.30
N GLU A 33 5.80 -5.36 -14.32
CA GLU A 33 4.92 -4.29 -14.81
C GLU A 33 3.91 -3.85 -13.74
N SER A 34 3.36 -4.80 -12.97
CA SER A 34 2.42 -4.53 -11.89
C SER A 34 3.08 -3.73 -10.76
N ALA A 35 4.34 -4.02 -10.42
CA ALA A 35 5.11 -3.22 -9.48
C ALA A 35 5.37 -1.80 -10.02
N ALA A 36 5.75 -1.67 -11.30
CA ALA A 36 5.94 -0.37 -11.94
C ALA A 36 4.65 0.48 -11.91
N ALA A 37 3.51 -0.15 -12.18
CA ALA A 37 2.19 0.47 -12.10
C ALA A 37 1.83 0.88 -10.66
N MET A 38 2.08 0.02 -9.68
CA MET A 38 1.80 0.30 -8.27
C MET A 38 2.62 1.48 -7.76
N ARG A 39 3.95 1.47 -7.98
CA ARG A 39 4.84 2.58 -7.62
C ARG A 39 4.28 3.91 -8.11
N ARG A 40 3.96 4.01 -9.39
CA ARG A 40 3.43 5.23 -10.01
C ARG A 40 2.10 5.66 -9.41
N ILE A 41 1.07 4.81 -9.47
CA ILE A 41 -0.29 5.22 -9.08
C ILE A 41 -0.35 5.51 -7.58
N ALA A 42 0.33 4.72 -6.76
CA ALA A 42 0.35 4.92 -5.32
C ALA A 42 1.10 6.20 -4.93
N GLN A 43 2.20 6.55 -5.63
CA GLN A 43 2.90 7.84 -5.45
C GLN A 43 2.07 9.04 -5.91
N ASP A 44 1.37 8.93 -7.04
CA ASP A 44 0.47 9.98 -7.52
C ASP A 44 -0.67 10.21 -6.50
N MET A 45 -1.26 9.12 -5.99
CA MET A 45 -2.29 9.16 -4.96
C MET A 45 -1.78 9.76 -3.65
N GLU A 46 -0.57 9.37 -3.21
CA GLU A 46 0.08 9.94 -2.03
C GLU A 46 0.28 11.44 -2.20
N THR A 47 0.83 11.86 -3.34
CA THR A 47 1.12 13.27 -3.64
C THR A 47 -0.15 14.10 -3.63
N GLN A 48 -1.23 13.60 -4.25
CA GLN A 48 -2.53 14.29 -4.30
C GLN A 48 -3.20 14.42 -2.92
N HIS A 49 -2.93 13.48 -2.00
CA HIS A 49 -3.60 13.40 -0.70
C HIS A 49 -2.63 13.34 0.49
N GLN A 50 -1.45 13.95 0.35
CA GLN A 50 -0.31 13.80 1.26
C GLN A 50 -0.68 14.05 2.72
N ALA A 51 -1.30 15.20 3.00
CA ALA A 51 -1.68 15.57 4.36
C ALA A 51 -2.64 14.56 5.01
N ARG A 52 -3.53 13.95 4.22
CA ARG A 52 -4.49 12.95 4.73
C ARG A 52 -3.79 11.64 5.04
N PHE A 53 -3.05 11.06 4.11
CA PHE A 53 -2.32 9.81 4.36
C PHE A 53 -1.35 9.94 5.53
N HIS A 54 -0.62 11.06 5.61
CA HIS A 54 0.28 11.35 6.71
C HIS A 54 -0.46 11.39 8.06
N SER A 55 -1.61 12.07 8.12
CA SER A 55 -2.43 12.15 9.33
C SER A 55 -3.02 10.80 9.73
N LEU A 56 -3.48 9.99 8.77
CA LEU A 56 -4.06 8.67 9.02
C LEU A 56 -2.99 7.70 9.56
N ALA A 57 -1.81 7.65 8.93
CA ALA A 57 -0.70 6.82 9.40
C ALA A 57 -0.24 7.22 10.79
N GLN A 58 -0.14 8.53 11.07
CA GLN A 58 0.21 9.03 12.38
C GLN A 58 -0.84 8.70 13.44
N THR A 59 -2.14 8.76 13.07
CA THR A 59 -3.24 8.39 13.95
C THR A 59 -3.19 6.90 14.31
N LEU A 60 -3.00 6.04 13.30
CA LEU A 60 -2.80 4.61 13.50
C LEU A 60 -1.62 4.37 14.45
N LEU A 61 -0.46 5.00 14.23
CA LEU A 61 0.72 4.81 15.07
C LEU A 61 0.53 5.24 16.53
N ARG A 62 -0.32 6.25 16.80
CA ARG A 62 -0.64 6.66 18.18
C ARG A 62 -1.63 5.72 18.87
N GLN A 63 -2.55 5.13 18.11
CA GLN A 63 -3.60 4.24 18.63
C GLN A 63 -3.16 2.78 18.65
N CYS A 64 -2.19 2.43 17.81
CA CYS A 64 -1.61 1.11 17.68
C CYS A 64 -0.82 0.75 18.95
N GLY A 65 -0.96 -0.51 19.38
CA GLY A 65 -0.06 -1.10 20.37
C GLY A 65 1.34 -1.35 19.77
N PRO A 66 2.15 -2.22 20.40
CA PRO A 66 3.51 -2.48 19.94
C PRO A 66 3.62 -3.19 18.58
N ASP A 67 2.50 -3.61 17.98
CA ASP A 67 2.45 -4.40 16.74
C ASP A 67 1.71 -3.64 15.61
N PRO A 68 2.46 -3.00 14.69
CA PRO A 68 1.92 -2.34 13.51
C PRO A 68 1.18 -3.28 12.55
N CYS A 69 1.56 -4.55 12.47
CA CYS A 69 0.96 -5.52 11.54
C CYS A 69 -0.46 -5.86 11.96
N SER A 70 -0.69 -6.11 13.26
CA SER A 70 -2.05 -6.28 13.81
C SER A 70 -2.96 -5.07 13.56
N SER A 71 -2.43 -3.85 13.64
CA SER A 71 -3.23 -2.64 13.38
C SER A 71 -3.49 -2.43 11.89
N LEU A 72 -2.49 -2.68 11.03
CA LEU A 72 -2.67 -2.68 9.59
C LEU A 72 -3.73 -3.72 9.17
N ARG A 73 -3.71 -4.90 9.77
CA ARG A 73 -4.67 -5.96 9.53
C ARG A 73 -6.11 -5.50 9.78
N LYS A 74 -6.36 -4.82 10.90
CA LYS A 74 -7.67 -4.24 11.19
C LYS A 74 -8.09 -3.21 10.16
N VAL A 75 -7.16 -2.36 9.69
CA VAL A 75 -7.44 -1.40 8.61
C VAL A 75 -7.85 -2.12 7.33
N MET A 76 -7.19 -3.22 6.96
CA MET A 76 -7.55 -4.01 5.77
C MET A 76 -8.94 -4.62 5.89
N GLU A 77 -9.24 -5.25 7.02
CA GLU A 77 -10.54 -5.87 7.30
C GLU A 77 -11.68 -4.86 7.20
N GLU A 78 -11.47 -3.67 7.73
CA GLU A 78 -12.43 -2.58 7.72
C GLU A 78 -12.54 -1.89 6.33
N LEU A 79 -11.41 -1.65 5.65
CA LEU A 79 -11.37 -1.03 4.31
C LEU A 79 -12.11 -1.88 3.26
N VAL A 80 -12.19 -3.19 3.50
CA VAL A 80 -12.79 -4.17 2.61
C VAL A 80 -14.02 -4.84 3.25
N GLY A 81 -14.44 -4.38 4.42
CA GLY A 81 -15.47 -5.01 5.27
C GLY A 81 -16.90 -4.91 4.73
N ASP A 82 -17.16 -3.96 3.82
CA ASP A 82 -18.45 -3.85 3.11
C ASP A 82 -18.61 -4.86 1.95
N GLY A 83 -17.62 -5.75 1.78
CA GLY A 83 -17.59 -6.77 0.72
C GLY A 83 -17.22 -6.24 -0.67
N ARG A 84 -16.82 -4.96 -0.80
CA ARG A 84 -16.58 -4.31 -2.11
C ARG A 84 -15.11 -3.95 -2.33
N LEU A 85 -14.27 -4.97 -2.56
CA LEU A 85 -12.90 -4.74 -3.01
C LEU A 85 -12.88 -4.20 -4.45
N ASN A 86 -11.99 -3.25 -4.71
CA ASN A 86 -11.69 -2.72 -6.05
C ASN A 86 -10.23 -2.25 -6.11
N TRP A 87 -9.68 -2.08 -7.31
CA TRP A 87 -8.29 -1.65 -7.49
C TRP A 87 -7.97 -0.31 -6.84
N GLY A 88 -8.92 0.63 -6.74
CA GLY A 88 -8.72 1.90 -6.03
C GLY A 88 -8.46 1.70 -4.54
N ARG A 89 -9.20 0.81 -3.88
CA ARG A 89 -8.96 0.40 -2.48
C ARG A 89 -7.65 -0.34 -2.30
N VAL A 90 -7.29 -1.21 -3.24
CA VAL A 90 -5.98 -1.88 -3.24
C VAL A 90 -4.88 -0.83 -3.29
N VAL A 91 -4.92 0.12 -4.23
CA VAL A 91 -3.91 1.19 -4.29
C VAL A 91 -3.88 2.02 -3.01
N SER A 92 -5.04 2.41 -2.45
CA SER A 92 -5.09 3.14 -1.19
C SER A 92 -4.45 2.38 -0.02
N LEU A 93 -4.62 1.05 0.03
CA LEU A 93 -3.97 0.19 1.02
C LEU A 93 -2.44 0.21 0.87
N PHE A 94 -1.93 0.09 -0.36
CA PHE A 94 -0.50 0.17 -0.62
C PHE A 94 0.03 1.56 -0.25
N THR A 95 -0.57 2.64 -0.74
CA THR A 95 -0.19 4.02 -0.41
C THR A 95 -0.15 4.26 1.10
N PHE A 96 -1.21 3.86 1.82
CA PHE A 96 -1.28 4.00 3.26
C PHE A 96 -0.15 3.23 3.97
N THR A 97 0.08 1.97 3.58
CA THR A 97 1.13 1.14 4.18
C THR A 97 2.53 1.68 3.88
N GLY A 98 2.75 2.26 2.71
CA GLY A 98 4.01 2.94 2.35
C GLY A 98 4.31 4.13 3.26
N VAL A 99 3.30 4.97 3.51
CA VAL A 99 3.42 6.10 4.46
C VAL A 99 3.64 5.60 5.89
N LEU A 100 2.93 4.55 6.31
CA LEU A 100 3.09 3.91 7.61
C LEU A 100 4.52 3.38 7.81
N ALA A 101 5.06 2.65 6.81
CA ALA A 101 6.41 2.09 6.86
C ALA A 101 7.47 3.20 6.98
N ARG A 102 7.34 4.28 6.19
CA ARG A 102 8.24 5.43 6.27
C ARG A 102 8.20 6.12 7.64
N GLN A 103 7.02 6.34 8.21
CA GLN A 103 6.89 6.93 9.55
C GLN A 103 7.44 6.01 10.67
N LEU A 104 7.27 4.70 10.55
CA LEU A 104 7.87 3.73 11.50
C LEU A 104 9.40 3.78 11.46
N GLN A 105 9.99 3.92 10.28
CA GLN A 105 11.44 4.07 10.12
C GLN A 105 11.94 5.39 10.71
N GLU A 106 11.25 6.50 10.45
CA GLU A 106 11.58 7.82 11.01
C GLU A 106 11.55 7.83 12.55
N GLN A 107 10.54 7.20 13.17
CA GLN A 107 10.47 7.07 14.64
C GLN A 107 11.66 6.28 15.22
N ARG A 108 12.10 5.21 14.55
CA ARG A 108 13.27 4.43 14.98
C ARG A 108 14.57 5.24 14.90
N LEU A 109 14.76 5.98 13.82
CA LEU A 109 15.96 6.82 13.64
C LEU A 109 15.99 8.01 14.62
N GLY A 110 14.84 8.45 15.12
CA GLY A 110 14.72 9.50 16.14
C GLY A 110 14.93 9.04 17.59
N LEU A 111 15.03 7.73 17.86
CA LEU A 111 15.24 7.16 19.20
C LEU A 111 16.73 6.80 19.41
N ASP A 112 17.48 7.75 20.01
CA ASP A 112 18.79 7.62 20.68
C ASP A 112 20.03 7.16 19.84
N PRO A 113 21.01 8.07 19.55
CA PRO A 113 22.30 7.74 18.92
C PRO A 113 23.24 6.86 19.75
N ARG A 114 22.92 6.54 21.02
CA ARG A 114 23.81 5.80 21.93
C ARG A 114 23.56 4.29 21.95
N GLN A 115 22.51 3.81 21.32
CA GLN A 115 22.37 2.41 20.93
C GLN A 115 22.87 2.23 19.51
N GLY A 116 24.17 2.50 19.34
CA GLY A 116 24.94 1.96 18.23
C GLY A 116 25.02 0.43 18.38
N GLN A 117 23.92 -0.26 18.13
CA GLN A 117 23.98 -1.67 17.82
C GLN A 117 24.09 -1.75 16.30
N GLU A 118 25.30 -2.04 15.86
CA GLU A 118 25.67 -2.46 14.52
C GLU A 118 24.84 -3.68 14.10
N LEU A 119 23.63 -3.47 13.60
CA LEU A 119 22.84 -4.49 12.94
C LEU A 119 22.39 -3.89 11.62
N GLY A 120 23.09 -4.31 10.56
CA GLY A 120 22.79 -3.90 9.20
C GLY A 120 21.30 -4.07 8.91
N GLN A 121 20.71 -3.06 8.28
CA GLN A 121 19.50 -3.15 7.46
C GLN A 121 18.54 -4.29 7.83
N GLU A 122 18.03 -4.37 9.05
CA GLU A 122 16.98 -5.34 9.32
C GLU A 122 15.66 -4.75 8.83
N PRO A 123 15.10 -5.22 7.70
CA PRO A 123 13.91 -4.66 7.07
C PRO A 123 12.64 -5.18 7.76
N GLY A 124 12.71 -5.49 9.07
CA GLY A 124 11.69 -6.27 9.78
C GLY A 124 10.27 -5.76 9.54
N ASN A 125 10.06 -4.44 9.63
CA ASN A 125 8.73 -3.88 9.44
C ASN A 125 8.26 -3.90 7.98
N CYS A 126 9.13 -3.60 7.01
CA CYS A 126 8.71 -3.59 5.61
C CYS A 126 8.30 -4.99 5.15
N ARG A 127 9.08 -6.00 5.55
CA ARG A 127 8.77 -7.39 5.23
C ARG A 127 7.51 -7.88 5.94
N GLU A 128 7.39 -7.67 7.25
CA GLU A 128 6.20 -8.10 7.99
C GLU A 128 4.92 -7.39 7.51
N LEU A 129 4.99 -6.10 7.18
CA LEU A 129 3.87 -5.36 6.59
C LEU A 129 3.54 -5.88 5.17
N ALA A 130 4.54 -6.25 4.37
CA ALA A 130 4.36 -6.85 3.05
C ALA A 130 3.74 -8.25 3.14
N GLU A 131 4.20 -9.08 4.07
CA GLU A 131 3.60 -10.40 4.38
C GLU A 131 2.15 -10.23 4.84
N THR A 132 1.85 -9.22 5.68
CA THR A 132 0.48 -8.90 6.09
C THR A 132 -0.42 -8.54 4.90
N ILE A 133 0.09 -7.77 3.92
CA ILE A 133 -0.62 -7.48 2.67
C ILE A 133 -0.83 -8.76 1.84
N ALA A 134 0.20 -9.60 1.73
CA ALA A 134 0.17 -10.83 0.95
C ALA A 134 -0.80 -11.86 1.52
N ASP A 135 -0.83 -12.05 2.84
CA ASP A 135 -1.79 -12.92 3.53
C ASP A 135 -3.21 -12.45 3.26
N TYR A 136 -3.46 -11.14 3.36
CA TYR A 136 -4.80 -10.62 3.15
C TYR A 136 -5.25 -10.67 1.68
N LEU A 137 -4.48 -10.08 0.76
CA LEU A 137 -4.88 -9.99 -0.64
C LEU A 137 -4.67 -11.32 -1.39
N GLY A 138 -3.50 -11.92 -1.20
CA GLY A 138 -3.05 -13.08 -1.96
C GLY A 138 -3.57 -14.42 -1.46
N GLU A 139 -4.02 -14.51 -0.21
CA GLU A 139 -4.65 -15.73 0.33
C GLU A 139 -6.14 -15.53 0.64
N GLU A 140 -6.52 -14.51 1.42
CA GLU A 140 -7.94 -14.34 1.82
C GLU A 140 -8.82 -13.70 0.75
N LYS A 141 -8.29 -12.75 -0.03
CA LYS A 141 -8.99 -12.11 -1.15
C LYS A 141 -8.57 -12.68 -2.51
N LYS A 142 -7.97 -13.86 -2.53
CA LYS A 142 -7.49 -14.50 -3.76
C LYS A 142 -8.58 -14.72 -4.81
N ASP A 143 -9.80 -15.07 -4.38
CA ASP A 143 -10.90 -15.31 -5.31
C ASP A 143 -11.27 -14.02 -6.04
N TRP A 144 -11.32 -12.90 -5.31
CA TRP A 144 -11.53 -11.58 -5.93
C TRP A 144 -10.39 -11.21 -6.89
N LEU A 145 -9.12 -11.47 -6.51
CA LEU A 145 -7.99 -11.25 -7.42
C LEU A 145 -8.16 -12.08 -8.70
N LEU A 146 -8.46 -13.38 -8.59
CA LEU A 146 -8.65 -14.25 -9.75
C LEU A 146 -9.81 -13.82 -10.64
N GLU A 147 -10.95 -13.42 -10.04
CA GLU A 147 -12.11 -12.88 -10.75
C GLU A 147 -11.80 -11.56 -11.50
N ASN A 148 -10.74 -10.86 -11.09
CA ASN A 148 -10.30 -9.59 -11.67
C ASN A 148 -8.97 -9.74 -12.41
N ASP A 149 -8.68 -10.90 -13.01
CA ASP A 149 -7.47 -11.19 -13.81
C ASP A 149 -6.13 -11.05 -13.04
N GLY A 150 -6.15 -11.18 -11.72
CA GLY A 150 -4.98 -11.05 -10.86
C GLY A 150 -4.27 -9.70 -11.02
N TRP A 151 -2.96 -9.69 -10.85
CA TRP A 151 -2.15 -8.48 -11.02
C TRP A 151 -2.03 -8.02 -12.48
N GLU A 152 -2.36 -8.87 -13.45
CA GLU A 152 -2.49 -8.44 -14.84
C GLU A 152 -3.74 -7.57 -15.05
N GLY A 153 -4.85 -7.90 -14.38
CA GLY A 153 -6.02 -7.02 -14.31
C GLY A 153 -5.71 -5.65 -13.69
N PHE A 154 -4.84 -5.61 -12.68
CA PHE A 154 -4.32 -4.35 -12.15
C PHE A 154 -3.53 -3.56 -13.20
N CYS A 155 -2.67 -4.21 -13.99
CA CYS A 155 -1.96 -3.55 -15.09
C CYS A 155 -2.93 -2.92 -16.09
N LYS A 156 -3.98 -3.65 -16.51
CA LYS A 156 -5.04 -3.14 -17.40
C LYS A 156 -5.75 -1.92 -16.81
N PHE A 157 -6.13 -1.99 -15.54
CA PHE A 157 -6.68 -0.86 -14.79
C PHE A 157 -5.71 0.34 -14.79
N SER A 158 -4.42 0.07 -14.58
CA SER A 158 -3.37 1.10 -14.53
C SER A 158 -3.15 1.79 -15.88
N HIS A 159 -3.29 1.07 -17.00
CA HIS A 159 -3.15 1.63 -18.34
C HIS A 159 -4.38 2.44 -18.73
N ALA A 160 -5.58 1.93 -18.45
CA ALA A 160 -6.82 2.70 -18.61
C ALA A 160 -6.75 4.01 -17.81
N ALA A 161 -6.20 3.98 -16.60
CA ALA A 161 -5.96 5.18 -15.80
C ALA A 161 -5.01 6.19 -16.46
N ARG A 162 -4.03 5.74 -17.25
CA ARG A 162 -3.08 6.60 -17.98
C ARG A 162 -3.70 7.16 -19.26
N GLU A 163 -4.40 6.36 -20.03
CA GLU A 163 -5.03 6.80 -21.29
C GLU A 163 -6.10 7.87 -21.03
N VAL A 164 -6.83 7.75 -19.92
CA VAL A 164 -7.82 8.75 -19.47
C VAL A 164 -7.19 10.10 -19.10
N ASN A 165 -5.90 10.17 -18.74
CA ASN A 165 -5.23 11.46 -18.54
C ASN A 165 -5.06 12.28 -19.83
N HIS A 166 -5.22 11.66 -21.01
CA HIS A 166 -5.18 12.34 -22.30
C HIS A 166 -6.58 12.73 -22.84
N ASP A 167 -7.68 12.19 -22.32
CA ASP A 167 -9.05 12.44 -22.83
C ASP A 167 -10.01 12.93 -21.73
N SER A 168 -10.60 14.11 -21.92
CA SER A 168 -11.13 14.94 -20.83
C SER A 168 -12.43 14.44 -20.14
N SER A 169 -13.16 13.49 -20.74
CA SER A 169 -14.52 13.13 -20.29
C SER A 169 -14.61 11.88 -19.40
N MET A 170 -13.56 11.07 -19.28
CA MET A 170 -13.57 9.82 -18.48
C MET A 170 -12.87 9.93 -17.11
N LYS A 171 -12.37 11.13 -16.76
CA LYS A 171 -11.68 11.45 -15.49
C LYS A 171 -12.47 11.07 -14.23
N THR A 172 -13.79 11.02 -14.31
CA THR A 172 -14.70 10.88 -13.16
C THR A 172 -14.71 9.47 -12.54
N VAL A 173 -14.56 8.40 -13.32
CA VAL A 173 -14.75 7.02 -12.82
C VAL A 173 -13.55 6.53 -12.00
N LEU A 174 -12.33 6.92 -12.39
CA LEU A 174 -11.11 6.52 -11.68
C LEU A 174 -10.87 7.33 -10.40
N VAL A 175 -11.10 8.65 -10.45
CA VAL A 175 -11.09 9.51 -9.27
C VAL A 175 -12.14 9.04 -8.26
N ALA A 176 -13.27 8.49 -8.72
CA ALA A 176 -14.26 7.88 -7.84
C ALA A 176 -13.72 6.62 -7.14
N ALA A 177 -13.00 5.72 -7.83
CA ALA A 177 -12.45 4.52 -7.21
C ALA A 177 -11.34 4.82 -6.17
N ALA A 178 -10.43 5.74 -6.50
CA ALA A 178 -9.43 6.27 -5.56
C ALA A 178 -10.08 7.01 -4.38
N GLY A 179 -11.11 7.81 -4.67
CA GLY A 179 -11.89 8.53 -3.66
C GLY A 179 -12.63 7.60 -2.71
N VAL A 180 -13.15 6.47 -3.19
CA VAL A 180 -13.80 5.44 -2.36
C VAL A 180 -12.80 4.76 -1.43
N GLY A 181 -11.57 4.49 -1.90
CA GLY A 181 -10.51 3.94 -1.04
C GLY A 181 -10.08 4.89 0.07
N LEU A 182 -9.82 6.15 -0.27
CA LEU A 182 -9.43 7.17 0.70
C LEU A 182 -10.56 7.55 1.67
N ALA A 183 -11.81 7.63 1.19
CA ALA A 183 -12.97 7.87 2.05
C ALA A 183 -13.18 6.71 3.03
N GLY A 184 -12.96 5.47 2.57
CA GLY A 184 -12.92 4.29 3.43
C GLY A 184 -11.91 4.46 4.55
N LEU A 185 -10.63 4.67 4.23
CA LEU A 185 -9.57 4.86 5.24
C LEU A 185 -9.87 6.01 6.22
N THR A 186 -10.40 7.12 5.72
CA THR A 186 -10.72 8.29 6.56
C THR A 186 -11.86 7.98 7.53
N PHE A 187 -12.89 7.27 7.09
CA PHE A 187 -14.00 6.85 7.94
C PHE A 187 -13.52 5.96 9.09
N LEU A 188 -12.54 5.08 8.85
CA LEU A 188 -12.00 4.17 9.87
C LEU A 188 -11.28 4.87 11.02
N MET A 189 -10.61 5.99 10.73
CA MET A 189 -9.77 6.67 11.72
C MET A 189 -10.52 7.72 12.55
N VAL A 190 -11.80 7.96 12.25
CA VAL A 190 -12.67 8.91 12.96
C VAL A 190 -13.64 8.20 13.92
N ARG A 191 -13.70 6.86 13.88
CA ARG A 191 -14.56 6.01 14.71
C ARG A 191 -13.81 5.45 15.91
#